data_AF-A0A2G2GMH2-F1
#
_entry.id   AF-A0A2G2GMH2-F1
#
_cell.length_a   1.000
_cell.length_b   1.000
_cell.length_c   1.000
_cell.angle_alpha   90.00
_cell.angle_beta   90.00
_cell.angle_gamma   90.00
#
_symmetry.space_group_name_H-M   'P 1'
#
loop_
_entity.id
_entity.type
_entity.pdbx_description
1 polymer ?
#
loop_
_entity_poly.entity_id
_entity_poly.type
_entity_poly.pdbx_seq_one_letter_code
_entity_poly.pdbx_strand_id
1 'polypeptide(L)'
;MSNPDKIVTLPNILTVSRVVLGLAMFWMLSTGPAAWAWTLVILAVIGELTDLADGFLARKFNMSSELGAALDPLCDSLYRLTVFLGFAAAGWIPLWMILPFAFRDIIVSYVRINAASRGVSVGARWSGKIKAVVQGVAQIAVLVLFALGMGGTWEFALVGAAVLMTIYSLFDYIFGFRAIK
;
A
#
# COMPACT_ATOMS: atom_id res chain seq x y z
N MET A 1 13.49 32.14 -4.54
CA MET A 1 13.53 32.01 -3.07
C MET A 1 12.50 30.96 -2.70
N SER A 2 12.96 29.74 -2.40
CA SER A 2 12.13 28.59 -2.03
C SER A 2 11.36 28.93 -0.75
N ASN A 3 10.05 29.04 -0.87
CA ASN A 3 9.15 29.13 0.29
C ASN A 3 9.48 27.92 1.18
N PRO A 4 9.77 28.09 2.50
CA PRO A 4 10.14 26.98 3.36
C PRO A 4 9.11 25.87 3.17
N ASP A 5 9.59 24.70 2.74
CA ASP A 5 8.76 23.52 2.52
C ASP A 5 7.84 23.37 3.72
N LYS A 6 6.54 23.67 3.54
CA LYS A 6 5.56 23.43 4.59
C LYS A 6 5.52 21.92 4.78
N ILE A 7 6.23 21.45 5.79
CA ILE A 7 6.33 20.04 6.17
C ILE A 7 4.92 19.48 6.47
N VAL A 8 4.03 20.34 6.98
CA VAL A 8 2.64 20.05 7.32
C VAL A 8 1.72 20.56 6.21
N THR A 9 1.49 19.75 5.19
CA THR A 9 0.40 19.91 4.23
C THR A 9 -0.72 18.92 4.53
N LEU A 10 -1.96 19.21 4.09
CA LEU A 10 -3.09 18.29 4.28
C LEU A 10 -2.81 16.89 3.70
N PRO A 11 -2.24 16.73 2.48
CA PRO A 11 -1.85 15.42 1.97
C PRO A 11 -0.86 14.70 2.89
N ASN A 12 0.17 15.39 3.41
CA ASN A 12 1.17 14.75 4.28
C ASN A 12 0.57 14.21 5.59
N ILE A 13 -0.38 14.93 6.19
CA ILE A 13 -1.07 14.47 7.40
C ILE A 13 -1.88 13.20 7.09
N LEU A 14 -2.55 13.14 5.95
CA LEU A 14 -3.31 11.96 5.50
C LEU A 14 -2.39 10.75 5.23
N THR A 15 -1.24 10.99 4.61
CA THR A 15 -0.22 9.97 4.37
C THR A 15 0.34 9.39 5.68
N VAL A 16 0.65 10.24 6.67
CA VAL A 16 1.14 9.78 7.99
C VAL A 16 0.04 9.10 8.80
N SER A 17 -1.20 9.61 8.74
CA SER A 17 -2.32 9.01 9.47
C SER A 17 -2.62 7.59 8.98
N ARG A 18 -2.39 7.27 7.70
CA ARG A 18 -2.49 5.91 7.17
C ARG A 18 -1.51 4.95 7.82
N VAL A 19 -0.28 5.38 8.10
CA VAL A 19 0.69 4.53 8.81
C VAL A 19 0.20 4.21 10.23
N VAL A 20 -0.32 5.22 10.94
CA VAL A 20 -0.90 5.02 12.28
C VAL A 20 -2.12 4.10 12.22
N LEU A 21 -2.97 4.27 11.21
CA LEU A 21 -4.13 3.41 10.96
C LEU A 21 -3.71 1.95 10.72
N GLY A 22 -2.69 1.72 9.89
CA GLY A 22 -2.15 0.38 9.63
C GLY A 22 -1.61 -0.30 10.89
N LEU A 23 -0.89 0.44 11.73
CA LEU A 23 -0.41 -0.05 13.04
C LEU A 23 -1.57 -0.36 14.00
N ALA A 24 -2.60 0.48 14.05
CA ALA A 24 -3.79 0.24 14.85
C ALA A 24 -4.52 -1.03 14.38
N MET A 25 -4.69 -1.20 13.07
CA MET A 25 -5.29 -2.41 12.48
C MET A 25 -4.45 -3.66 12.77
N PHE A 26 -3.12 -3.57 12.68
CA PHE A 26 -2.22 -4.67 13.07
C PHE A 26 -2.44 -5.09 14.53
N TRP A 27 -2.49 -4.13 15.45
CA TRP A 27 -2.74 -4.40 16.86
C TRP A 27 -4.11 -5.04 17.10
N MET A 28 -5.14 -4.52 16.42
CA MET A 28 -6.49 -5.06 16.49
C MET A 28 -6.59 -6.48 15.92
N LEU A 29 -5.90 -6.78 14.82
CA LEU A 29 -5.88 -8.11 14.20
C LEU A 29 -5.10 -9.13 15.05
N SER A 30 -4.04 -8.69 15.73
CA SER A 30 -3.17 -9.59 16.51
C SER A 30 -3.69 -9.91 17.91
N THR A 31 -4.52 -9.04 18.49
CA THR A 31 -4.95 -9.18 19.90
C THR A 31 -6.46 -9.02 20.12
N GLY A 32 -7.19 -8.55 19.11
CA GLY A 32 -8.57 -8.11 19.26
C GLY A 32 -9.60 -9.25 19.21
N PRO A 33 -10.75 -9.09 19.87
CA PRO A 33 -11.88 -10.00 19.75
C PRO A 33 -12.51 -9.93 18.35
N ALA A 34 -13.15 -11.03 17.92
CA ALA A 34 -13.88 -11.09 16.65
C ALA A 34 -14.97 -10.02 16.50
N ALA A 35 -15.47 -9.46 17.61
CA ALA A 35 -16.41 -8.33 17.63
C ALA A 35 -15.91 -7.08 16.88
N TRP A 36 -14.59 -6.94 16.68
CA TRP A 36 -13.99 -5.82 15.96
C TRP A 36 -13.98 -6.00 14.44
N ALA A 37 -14.48 -7.10 13.91
CA ALA A 37 -14.38 -7.41 12.48
C ALA A 37 -14.97 -6.31 11.57
N TRP A 38 -16.17 -5.82 11.87
CA TRP A 38 -16.78 -4.72 11.10
C TRP A 38 -16.03 -3.39 11.26
N THR A 39 -15.45 -3.14 12.44
CA THR A 39 -14.59 -1.98 12.65
C THR A 39 -13.35 -2.05 11.75
N LEU A 40 -12.70 -3.21 11.65
CA LEU A 40 -11.56 -3.41 10.75
C LEU A 40 -11.93 -3.18 9.28
N VAL A 41 -13.10 -3.65 8.84
CA VAL A 41 -13.61 -3.38 7.48
C VAL A 41 -13.76 -1.87 7.24
N ILE A 42 -14.41 -1.16 8.16
CA ILE A 42 -14.60 0.30 8.04
C ILE A 42 -13.25 1.03 7.99
N LEU A 43 -12.31 0.68 8.87
CA LEU A 43 -10.98 1.26 8.89
C LEU A 43 -10.20 1.00 7.60
N ALA A 44 -10.29 -0.22 7.05
CA ALA A 44 -9.67 -0.56 5.76
C ALA A 44 -10.24 0.29 4.61
N VAL A 45 -11.56 0.43 4.54
CA VAL A 45 -12.22 1.26 3.52
C VAL A 45 -11.81 2.73 3.66
N ILE A 46 -11.77 3.27 4.88
CA ILE A 46 -11.31 4.64 5.12
C ILE A 46 -9.86 4.82 4.67
N GLY A 47 -8.98 3.85 4.98
CA GLY A 47 -7.57 3.88 4.57
C GLY A 47 -7.40 3.97 3.06
N GLU A 48 -8.06 3.09 2.30
CA GLU A 48 -8.02 3.08 0.83
C GLU A 48 -8.66 4.33 0.20
N LEU A 49 -9.79 4.81 0.74
CA LEU A 49 -10.42 6.04 0.26
C LEU A 49 -9.56 7.27 0.52
N THR A 50 -8.79 7.29 1.60
CA THR A 50 -7.90 8.40 1.95
C THR A 50 -6.73 8.50 0.97
N ASP A 51 -6.17 7.37 0.50
CA ASP A 51 -5.13 7.30 -0.55
C ASP A 51 -5.65 7.77 -1.92
N LEU A 52 -6.94 7.59 -2.20
CA LEU A 52 -7.53 8.16 -3.41
C LEU A 52 -7.74 9.68 -3.27
N ALA A 53 -8.09 10.12 -2.06
CA ALA A 53 -8.38 11.51 -1.76
C ALA A 53 -7.12 12.38 -1.76
N ASP A 54 -6.01 11.96 -1.15
CA ASP A 54 -4.77 12.73 -1.12
C ASP A 54 -4.20 12.96 -2.55
N GLY A 55 -4.21 11.95 -3.41
CA GLY A 55 -3.82 12.04 -4.80
C GLY A 55 -4.75 12.91 -5.64
N PHE A 56 -6.04 12.98 -5.29
CA PHE A 56 -6.98 13.92 -5.91
C PHE A 56 -6.76 15.36 -5.44
N LEU A 57 -6.61 15.57 -4.13
CA LEU A 57 -6.39 16.89 -3.53
C LEU A 57 -5.07 17.51 -3.98
N ALA A 58 -3.98 16.74 -4.03
CA ALA A 58 -2.68 17.21 -4.49
C ALA A 58 -2.74 17.73 -5.94
N ARG A 59 -3.44 17.01 -6.83
CA ARG A 59 -3.63 17.40 -8.24
C ARG A 59 -4.56 18.60 -8.40
N LYS A 60 -5.63 18.68 -7.60
CA LYS A 60 -6.64 19.74 -7.72
C LYS A 60 -6.16 21.08 -7.16
N PHE A 61 -5.36 21.05 -6.09
CA PHE A 61 -4.97 22.27 -5.37
C PHE A 61 -3.52 22.70 -5.62
N ASN A 62 -2.75 22.00 -6.47
CA ASN A 62 -1.30 22.22 -6.67
C ASN A 62 -0.53 22.28 -5.33
N MET A 63 -1.01 21.54 -4.33
CA MET A 63 -0.44 21.50 -2.97
C MET A 63 0.48 20.28 -2.79
N SER A 64 1.39 20.06 -3.74
CA SER A 64 2.42 19.03 -3.63
C SER A 64 3.68 19.62 -3.01
N SER A 65 4.16 19.06 -1.89
CA SER A 65 5.51 19.30 -1.41
C SER A 65 6.44 18.20 -1.93
N GLU A 66 7.70 18.53 -2.22
CA GLU A 66 8.68 17.54 -2.69
C GLU A 66 8.89 16.42 -1.67
N LEU A 67 8.93 16.79 -0.38
CA LEU A 67 9.03 15.85 0.73
C LEU A 67 7.78 14.95 0.84
N GLY A 68 6.58 15.51 0.67
CA GLY A 68 5.33 14.74 0.67
C GLY A 68 5.28 13.73 -0.46
N ALA A 69 5.61 14.16 -1.69
CA ALA A 69 5.65 13.29 -2.86
C ALA A 69 6.67 12.14 -2.74
N ALA A 70 7.78 12.37 -2.02
CA ALA A 70 8.76 11.33 -1.73
C ALA A 70 8.31 10.34 -0.64
N LEU A 71 7.60 10.81 0.39
CA LEU A 71 7.10 9.97 1.48
C LEU A 71 5.87 9.15 1.12
N ASP A 72 5.05 9.63 0.19
CA ASP A 72 3.76 9.02 -0.15
C ASP A 72 3.86 7.53 -0.56
N PRO A 73 4.77 7.11 -1.46
CA PRO A 73 4.94 5.70 -1.80
C PRO A 73 5.43 4.83 -0.64
N LEU A 74 6.20 5.41 0.30
CA LEU A 74 6.71 4.71 1.47
C LEU A 74 5.59 4.44 2.46
N CYS A 75 4.82 5.47 2.80
CA CYS A 75 3.70 5.35 3.73
C CYS A 75 2.58 4.46 3.19
N ASP A 76 2.29 4.51 1.88
CA ASP A 76 1.35 3.58 1.24
C ASP A 76 1.80 2.11 1.39
N SER A 77 3.07 1.84 1.10
CA SER A 77 3.64 0.49 1.24
C SER A 77 3.60 0.03 2.69
N LEU A 78 3.93 0.91 3.65
CA LEU A 78 3.89 0.60 5.08
C LEU A 78 2.47 0.31 5.58
N TYR A 79 1.48 1.09 5.15
CA TYR A 79 0.08 0.85 5.52
C TYR A 79 -0.36 -0.57 5.09
N ARG A 80 -0.19 -0.91 3.82
CA ARG A 80 -0.60 -2.24 3.32
C ARG A 80 0.21 -3.35 4.00
N LEU A 81 1.53 -3.21 4.09
CA LEU A 81 2.39 -4.20 4.74
C LEU A 81 1.97 -4.46 6.18
N THR A 82 1.65 -3.42 6.97
CA THR A 82 1.23 -3.58 8.36
C THR A 82 -0.12 -4.29 8.48
N VAL A 83 -1.08 -4.01 7.60
CA VAL A 83 -2.38 -4.73 7.59
C VAL A 83 -2.19 -6.19 7.21
N PHE A 84 -1.44 -6.50 6.16
CA PHE A 84 -1.16 -7.90 5.78
C PHE A 84 -0.34 -8.65 6.84
N LEU A 85 0.60 -7.98 7.52
CA LEU A 85 1.27 -8.53 8.69
C LEU A 85 0.28 -8.86 9.81
N GLY A 86 -0.77 -8.06 9.97
CA GLY A 86 -1.87 -8.33 10.89
C GLY A 86 -2.59 -9.63 10.54
N PHE A 87 -2.84 -9.89 9.25
CA PHE A 87 -3.42 -11.17 8.82
C PHE A 87 -2.51 -12.36 9.11
N ALA A 88 -1.19 -12.20 8.93
CA ALA A 88 -0.24 -13.25 9.28
C ALA A 88 -0.16 -13.49 10.79
N ALA A 89 -0.18 -12.41 11.60
CA ALA A 89 -0.20 -12.50 13.05
C ALA A 89 -1.49 -13.17 13.58
N ALA A 90 -2.62 -12.94 12.91
CA ALA A 90 -3.90 -13.60 13.19
C ALA A 90 -3.95 -15.06 12.68
N GLY A 91 -2.91 -15.53 11.98
CA GLY A 91 -2.82 -16.89 11.44
C GLY A 91 -3.65 -17.14 10.18
N TRP A 92 -4.17 -16.09 9.52
CA TRP A 92 -5.04 -16.23 8.35
C TRP A 92 -4.26 -16.52 7.06
N ILE A 93 -3.03 -16.01 6.98
CA ILE A 93 -2.11 -16.26 5.87
C ILE A 93 -0.71 -16.55 6.41
N PRO A 94 0.09 -17.35 5.71
CA PRO A 94 1.48 -17.55 6.09
C PRO A 94 2.34 -16.31 5.77
N LEU A 95 3.31 -16.02 6.63
CA LEU A 95 4.18 -14.84 6.55
C LEU A 95 4.90 -14.70 5.20
N TRP A 96 5.22 -15.81 4.53
CA TRP A 96 5.93 -15.79 3.25
C TRP A 96 5.16 -15.05 2.15
N MET A 97 3.82 -14.99 2.21
CA MET A 97 3.00 -14.28 1.21
C MET A 97 3.21 -12.76 1.24
N ILE A 98 3.76 -12.23 2.33
CA ILE A 98 3.99 -10.79 2.50
C ILE A 98 5.36 -10.39 1.91
N LEU A 99 6.32 -11.31 1.87
CA LEU A 99 7.67 -11.05 1.40
C LEU A 99 7.69 -10.46 -0.03
N PRO A 100 6.94 -10.98 -1.02
CA PRO A 100 6.88 -10.39 -2.36
C PRO A 100 6.45 -8.92 -2.38
N PHE A 101 5.60 -8.49 -1.43
CA PHE A 101 5.17 -7.09 -1.33
C PHE A 101 6.34 -6.21 -0.95
N ALA A 102 7.02 -6.54 0.15
CA ALA A 102 8.18 -5.79 0.64
C ALA A 102 9.33 -5.78 -0.38
N PHE A 103 9.70 -6.95 -0.93
CA PHE A 103 10.77 -7.06 -1.92
C PHE A 103 10.48 -6.22 -3.16
N ARG A 104 9.25 -6.31 -3.69
CA ARG A 104 8.87 -5.54 -4.88
C ARG A 104 8.97 -4.04 -4.62
N ASP A 105 8.47 -3.54 -3.50
CA ASP A 105 8.44 -2.11 -3.23
C ASP A 105 9.86 -1.54 -2.98
N ILE A 106 10.75 -2.32 -2.37
CA ILE A 106 12.20 -1.98 -2.26
C ILE A 106 12.86 -1.93 -3.64
N ILE A 107 12.68 -2.97 -4.47
CA ILE A 107 13.32 -3.06 -5.78
C ILE A 107 12.83 -1.94 -6.71
N VAL A 108 11.52 -1.69 -6.78
CA VAL A 108 10.95 -0.63 -7.62
C VAL A 108 11.44 0.75 -7.16
N SER A 109 11.53 0.98 -5.86
CA SER A 109 12.07 2.23 -5.31
C SER A 109 13.55 2.41 -5.69
N TYR A 110 14.36 1.36 -5.56
CA TYR A 110 15.76 1.38 -5.98
C TYR A 110 15.92 1.67 -7.49
N VAL A 111 15.14 1.00 -8.35
CA VAL A 111 15.16 1.24 -9.80
C VAL A 111 14.82 2.70 -10.13
N ARG A 112 13.81 3.27 -9.46
CA ARG A 112 13.42 4.68 -9.65
C ARG A 112 14.52 5.64 -9.22
N ILE A 113 15.14 5.40 -8.06
CA ILE A 113 16.23 6.23 -7.54
C ILE A 113 17.46 6.18 -8.47
N ASN A 114 17.86 4.98 -8.92
CA ASN A 114 18.99 4.82 -9.82
C ASN A 114 18.74 5.38 -11.23
N ALA A 115 17.49 5.41 -11.69
CA ALA A 115 17.15 6.08 -12.94
C ALA A 115 17.18 7.61 -12.80
N ALA A 116 16.62 8.13 -11.69
CA ALA A 116 16.62 9.55 -11.41
C ALA A 116 18.04 10.11 -11.27
N SER A 117 18.98 9.36 -10.66
CA SER A 117 20.39 9.75 -10.57
C SER A 117 21.09 9.83 -11.93
N ARG A 118 20.53 9.23 -12.98
CA ARG A 118 20.99 9.31 -14.38
C ARG A 118 20.21 10.33 -15.23
N GLY A 119 19.37 11.15 -14.60
CA GLY A 119 18.53 12.13 -15.29
C GLY A 119 17.32 11.54 -16.02
N VAL A 120 17.02 10.26 -15.82
CA VAL A 120 15.86 9.58 -16.43
C VAL A 120 14.73 9.50 -15.40
N SER A 121 13.61 10.20 -15.66
CA SER A 121 12.43 10.08 -14.81
C SER A 121 11.65 8.80 -15.17
N VAL A 122 11.44 7.93 -14.18
CA VAL A 122 10.65 6.71 -14.37
C VAL A 122 9.23 6.96 -13.89
N GLY A 123 8.34 7.20 -14.85
CA GLY A 123 6.91 7.40 -14.60
C GLY A 123 6.25 6.18 -13.95
N ALA A 124 5.09 6.40 -13.32
CA ALA A 124 4.30 5.33 -12.72
C ALA A 124 3.72 4.40 -13.81
N ARG A 125 4.07 3.12 -13.75
CA ARG A 125 3.52 2.09 -14.66
C ARG A 125 2.11 1.68 -14.27
N TRP A 126 1.32 1.29 -15.27
CA TRP A 126 -0.03 0.75 -15.09
C TRP A 126 -0.06 -0.49 -14.19
N SER A 127 0.92 -1.38 -14.30
CA SER A 127 1.02 -2.57 -13.44
C SER A 127 1.08 -2.24 -11.95
N GLY A 128 1.72 -1.13 -11.58
CA GLY A 128 1.80 -0.65 -10.20
C GLY A 128 0.45 -0.17 -9.68
N LYS A 129 -0.36 0.47 -10.51
CA LYS A 129 -1.73 0.91 -10.14
C LYS A 129 -2.65 -0.28 -9.96
N ILE A 130 -2.59 -1.25 -10.88
CA ILE A 130 -3.42 -2.47 -10.79
C ILE A 130 -3.04 -3.29 -9.55
N LYS A 131 -1.74 -3.44 -9.25
CA LYS A 131 -1.27 -4.06 -8.01
C LYS A 131 -1.94 -3.43 -6.79
N ALA A 132 -1.91 -2.11 -6.69
CA ALA A 132 -2.50 -1.38 -5.56
C ALA A 132 -4.00 -1.68 -5.42
N VAL A 133 -4.77 -1.60 -6.51
CA VAL A 133 -6.20 -1.93 -6.49
C VAL A 133 -6.44 -3.37 -6.05
N VAL A 134 -5.69 -4.33 -6.58
CA VAL A 134 -5.85 -5.75 -6.24
C VAL A 134 -5.51 -6.00 -4.76
N GLN A 135 -4.47 -5.37 -4.22
CA GLN A 135 -4.11 -5.49 -2.80
C GLN A 135 -5.19 -4.88 -1.89
N GLY A 136 -5.68 -3.68 -2.21
CA GLY A 136 -6.73 -3.02 -1.42
C GLY A 136 -8.04 -3.81 -1.43
N VAL A 137 -8.44 -4.32 -2.61
CA VAL A 137 -9.63 -5.18 -2.73
C VAL A 137 -9.45 -6.49 -1.97
N ALA A 138 -8.29 -7.15 -2.09
CA ALA A 138 -8.01 -8.39 -1.35
C ALA A 138 -8.06 -8.15 0.17
N GLN A 139 -7.46 -7.06 0.65
CA GLN A 139 -7.48 -6.67 2.06
C GLN A 139 -8.92 -6.50 2.58
N ILE A 140 -9.74 -5.72 1.88
CA ILE A 140 -11.13 -5.48 2.28
C ILE A 140 -11.95 -6.77 2.21
N ALA A 141 -11.79 -7.56 1.14
CA ALA A 141 -12.52 -8.82 0.96
C ALA A 141 -12.21 -9.82 2.07
N VAL A 142 -10.94 -9.98 2.46
CA VAL A 142 -10.53 -10.83 3.59
C VAL A 142 -11.20 -10.39 4.89
N LEU A 143 -11.18 -9.08 5.18
CA LEU A 143 -11.81 -8.54 6.38
C LEU A 143 -13.33 -8.73 6.40
N VAL A 144 -13.99 -8.62 5.24
CA VAL A 144 -15.44 -8.87 5.11
C VAL A 144 -15.75 -10.34 5.33
N LEU A 145 -14.97 -11.27 4.76
CA LEU A 145 -15.15 -12.71 4.99
C LEU A 145 -15.01 -13.06 6.48
N PHE A 146 -14.01 -12.48 7.14
CA PHE A 146 -13.84 -12.60 8.58
C PHE A 146 -15.06 -12.06 9.35
N ALA A 147 -15.57 -10.88 8.99
CA ALA A 147 -16.73 -10.26 9.63
C ALA A 147 -18.04 -11.06 9.43
N LEU A 148 -18.15 -11.80 8.33
CA LEU A 148 -19.26 -12.72 8.06
C LEU A 148 -19.07 -14.10 8.72
N GLY A 149 -17.95 -14.35 9.41
CA GLY A 149 -17.63 -15.66 9.99
C GLY A 149 -17.29 -16.73 8.95
N MET A 150 -16.98 -16.33 7.70
CA MET A 150 -16.70 -17.21 6.56
C MET A 150 -15.18 -17.43 6.36
N GLY A 151 -14.42 -17.42 7.45
CA GLY A 151 -12.96 -17.48 7.38
C GLY A 151 -12.41 -18.88 7.03
N GLY A 152 -11.23 -18.91 6.41
CA GLY A 152 -10.33 -20.07 6.33
C GLY A 152 -10.00 -20.58 4.93
N THR A 153 -10.87 -20.37 3.92
CA THR A 153 -10.66 -20.96 2.57
C THR A 153 -10.25 -19.92 1.53
N TRP A 154 -10.78 -18.70 1.62
CA TRP A 154 -10.71 -17.73 0.54
C TRP A 154 -9.57 -16.71 0.73
N GLU A 155 -9.09 -16.54 1.95
CA GLU A 155 -8.04 -15.58 2.30
C GLU A 155 -6.74 -15.90 1.57
N PHE A 156 -6.35 -17.17 1.57
CA PHE A 156 -5.17 -17.62 0.85
C PHE A 156 -5.29 -17.36 -0.66
N ALA A 157 -6.47 -17.60 -1.25
CA ALA A 157 -6.69 -17.36 -2.68
C ALA A 157 -6.67 -15.85 -3.02
N LEU A 158 -7.33 -15.02 -2.22
CA LEU A 158 -7.40 -13.57 -2.41
C LEU A 158 -6.02 -12.91 -2.26
N VAL A 159 -5.30 -13.25 -1.19
CA VAL A 159 -3.94 -12.75 -0.97
C VAL A 159 -2.98 -13.35 -1.99
N GLY A 160 -3.18 -14.61 -2.40
CA GLY A 160 -2.41 -15.26 -3.46
C GLY A 160 -2.53 -14.53 -4.80
N ALA A 161 -3.73 -14.10 -5.18
CA ALA A 161 -3.94 -13.28 -6.37
C ALA A 161 -3.19 -11.93 -6.25
N ALA A 162 -3.21 -11.29 -5.08
CA ALA A 162 -2.46 -10.06 -4.83
C ALA A 162 -0.93 -10.28 -4.90
N VAL A 163 -0.42 -11.42 -4.44
CA VAL A 163 0.98 -11.84 -4.58
C VAL A 163 1.36 -12.00 -6.05
N LEU A 164 0.57 -12.74 -6.83
CA LEU A 164 0.83 -12.95 -8.25
C LEU A 164 0.87 -11.61 -9.02
N MET A 165 -0.08 -10.71 -8.74
CA MET A 165 -0.10 -9.38 -9.36
C MET A 165 1.09 -8.51 -8.94
N THR A 166 1.56 -8.66 -7.70
CA THR A 166 2.76 -7.96 -7.22
C THR A 166 4.02 -8.45 -7.91
N ILE A 167 4.17 -9.76 -8.07
CA ILE A 167 5.28 -10.38 -8.81
C ILE A 167 5.24 -9.95 -10.28
N TYR A 168 4.06 -9.98 -10.92
CA TYR A 168 3.89 -9.48 -12.29
C TYR A 168 4.34 -8.02 -12.43
N SER A 169 3.91 -7.15 -11.51
CA SER A 169 4.31 -5.74 -11.53
C SER A 169 5.81 -5.54 -11.31
N LEU A 170 6.46 -6.39 -10.51
CA LEU A 170 7.92 -6.36 -10.36
C LEU A 170 8.62 -6.64 -11.68
N PHE A 171 8.22 -7.71 -12.38
CA PHE A 171 8.80 -8.06 -13.68
C PHE A 171 8.57 -6.97 -14.73
N ASP A 172 7.35 -6.43 -14.83
CA ASP A 172 7.05 -5.32 -15.74
C ASP A 172 7.95 -4.10 -15.48
N TYR A 173 8.19 -3.77 -14.21
CA TYR A 173 9.10 -2.66 -13.85
C TYR A 173 10.55 -2.92 -14.28
N ILE A 174 11.08 -4.13 -14.03
CA ILE A 174 12.46 -4.49 -14.35
C ILE A 174 12.67 -4.56 -15.87
N PHE A 175 11.82 -5.30 -16.59
CA PHE A 175 11.96 -5.46 -18.04
C PHE A 175 11.68 -4.18 -18.80
N GLY A 176 10.69 -3.44 -18.33
CA GLY A 176 10.35 -2.16 -18.90
C GLY A 176 11.45 -1.11 -18.75
N PHE A 177 12.34 -1.23 -17.76
CA PHE A 177 13.52 -0.37 -17.64
C PHE A 177 14.67 -0.81 -18.54
N ARG A 178 14.86 -2.12 -18.77
CA ARG A 178 15.89 -2.63 -19.71
C ARG A 178 15.69 -2.13 -21.15
N ALA A 179 14.49 -1.70 -21.51
CA ALA A 179 14.17 -1.14 -22.81
C ALA A 179 14.60 0.34 -23.00
N ILE A 180 14.98 1.04 -21.91
CA ILE A 180 15.47 2.42 -21.94
C ILE A 180 17.01 2.34 -21.95
N LYS A 181 17.59 2.25 -23.14
CA LYS A 181 19.03 2.43 -23.37
C LYS A 181 19.34 3.91 -23.56
#